data_AF-A0AAN7VVP5-F1
#
_entry.id   AF-A0AAN7VVP5-F1
#
_cell.length_a   1.000
_cell.length_b   1.000
_cell.length_c   1.000
_cell.angle_alpha   90.00
_cell.angle_beta   90.00
_cell.angle_gamma   90.00
#
_symmetry.space_group_name_H-M   'P 1'
#
loop_
_entity.id
_entity.type
_entity.pdbx_description
1 polymer ?
#
loop_
_entity_poly.entity_id
_entity_poly.type
_entity_poly.pdbx_seq_one_letter_code
_entity_poly.pdbx_strand_id
1 'polypeptide(L)'
;MAEVCDVSIFTVSERLKKIGKVKKLEKWIPHDLNERQKFTRFEICSSQSLRNKKDPLLDRIVTSDGKWIMYDKIKRCGQWLTIDDPPKHFPKAKIAQKKVMLTVWYIPISATLDTSAKRDVWTQRPPWT
;
A
#
# COMPACT_ATOMS: atom_id res chain seq x y z
N MET A 1 -22.30 8.01 16.66
CA MET A 1 -21.96 9.14 17.57
C MET A 1 -22.76 10.38 17.21
N ALA A 2 -22.57 10.99 16.03
CA ALA A 2 -23.39 12.15 15.63
C ALA A 2 -24.89 11.81 15.51
N GLU A 3 -25.24 10.73 14.83
CA GLU A 3 -26.63 10.22 14.72
C GLU A 3 -27.21 9.73 16.06
N VAL A 4 -26.36 9.21 16.96
CA VAL A 4 -26.79 8.70 18.28
C VAL A 4 -27.07 9.84 19.24
N CYS A 5 -26.36 10.97 19.08
CA CYS A 5 -26.45 12.12 19.96
C CYS A 5 -27.30 13.25 19.35
N ASP A 6 -27.96 13.02 18.21
CA ASP A 6 -28.74 14.01 17.44
C ASP A 6 -28.05 15.38 17.29
N VAL A 7 -26.75 15.36 16.99
CA VAL A 7 -25.91 16.56 16.86
C VAL A 7 -25.13 16.52 15.56
N SER A 8 -24.77 17.70 15.06
CA SER A 8 -23.97 17.81 13.84
C SER A 8 -22.61 17.09 13.99
N ILE A 9 -22.15 16.46 12.91
CA ILE A 9 -20.84 15.80 12.83
C ILE A 9 -19.71 16.77 13.18
N PHE A 10 -19.87 18.04 12.82
CA PHE A 10 -18.91 19.10 13.12
C PHE A 10 -18.78 19.33 14.63
N THR A 11 -19.90 19.46 15.35
CA THR A 11 -19.94 19.65 16.81
C THR A 11 -19.25 18.51 17.54
N VAL A 12 -19.46 17.27 17.10
CA VAL A 12 -18.81 16.08 17.69
C VAL A 12 -17.30 16.11 17.43
N SER A 13 -16.87 16.43 16.21
CA SER A 13 -15.46 16.54 15.84
C SER A 13 -14.73 17.61 16.66
N GLU A 14 -15.33 18.78 16.86
CA GLU A 14 -14.75 19.84 17.68
C GLU A 14 -14.61 19.44 19.15
N ARG A 15 -15.66 18.84 19.74
CA ARG A 15 -15.58 18.37 21.13
C ARG A 15 -14.51 17.30 21.31
N LEU A 16 -14.40 16.37 20.37
CA LEU A 16 -13.37 15.33 20.41
C LEU A 16 -11.96 15.93 20.36
N LYS A 17 -11.73 16.93 19.51
CA LYS A 17 -10.46 17.68 19.49
C LYS A 17 -10.18 18.40 20.81
N LYS A 18 -11.19 19.05 21.41
CA LYS A 18 -11.05 19.74 22.71
C LYS A 18 -10.68 18.79 23.86
N ILE A 19 -11.14 17.54 23.80
CA ILE A 19 -10.80 16.48 24.77
C ILE A 19 -9.45 15.80 24.42
N GLY A 20 -8.72 16.31 23.42
CA GLY A 20 -7.40 15.80 23.03
C GLY A 20 -7.45 14.52 22.18
N LYS A 21 -8.61 14.16 21.61
CA LYS A 21 -8.73 13.02 20.70
C LYS A 21 -8.31 13.42 19.28
N VAL A 22 -7.63 12.50 18.61
CA VAL A 22 -7.20 12.64 17.22
C VAL A 22 -7.83 11.57 16.34
N LYS A 23 -8.16 11.93 15.11
CA LYS A 23 -8.69 10.97 14.13
C LYS A 23 -7.53 10.20 13.50
N LYS A 24 -7.39 8.92 13.83
CA LYS A 24 -6.41 7.99 13.25
C LYS A 24 -7.10 7.07 12.26
N LEU A 25 -6.45 6.81 11.12
CA LEU A 25 -6.94 5.82 10.16
C LEU A 25 -6.58 4.41 10.62
N GLU A 26 -7.48 3.46 10.36
CA GLU A 26 -7.22 2.04 10.61
C GLU A 26 -6.05 1.54 9.75
N LYS A 27 -5.13 0.81 10.39
CA LYS A 27 -3.96 0.22 9.75
C LYS A 27 -4.24 -1.24 9.43
N TRP A 28 -4.28 -1.55 8.14
CA TRP A 28 -4.33 -2.92 7.63
C TRP A 28 -2.92 -3.51 7.65
N ILE A 29 -2.69 -4.51 8.48
CA ILE A 29 -1.46 -5.31 8.46
C ILE A 29 -1.84 -6.65 7.84
N PRO A 30 -1.21 -7.05 6.71
CA PRO A 30 -1.57 -8.30 6.04
C PRO A 30 -1.36 -9.53 6.93
N HIS A 31 -0.25 -9.57 7.66
CA HIS A 31 0.15 -10.68 8.51
C HIS A 31 1.02 -10.19 9.67
N ASP A 32 0.81 -10.75 10.85
CA ASP A 32 1.74 -10.61 11.97
C ASP A 32 2.98 -11.45 11.67
N LEU A 33 4.14 -10.79 11.71
CA LEU A 33 5.42 -11.44 11.43
C LEU A 33 5.99 -12.06 12.70
N ASN A 34 6.48 -13.29 12.59
CA ASN A 34 7.28 -13.90 13.66
C ASN A 34 8.72 -13.33 13.69
N GLU A 35 9.46 -13.58 14.76
CA GLU A 35 10.81 -13.04 14.96
C GLU A 35 11.77 -13.46 13.84
N ARG A 36 11.71 -14.73 13.42
CA ARG A 36 12.53 -15.25 12.32
C ARG A 36 12.24 -14.51 11.01
N GLN A 37 10.98 -14.28 10.66
CA GLN A 37 10.58 -13.53 9.47
C GLN A 37 11.06 -12.08 9.53
N LYS A 38 11.01 -11.45 10.71
CA LYS A 38 11.56 -10.10 10.91
C LYS A 38 13.08 -10.08 10.67
N PHE A 39 13.80 -11.04 11.26
CA PHE A 39 15.25 -11.15 11.10
C PHE A 39 15.66 -11.39 9.66
N THR A 40 15.04 -12.36 8.96
CA THR A 40 15.31 -12.62 7.55
C THR A 40 15.06 -11.39 6.68
N ARG A 41 13.96 -10.66 6.91
CA ARG A 41 13.70 -9.40 6.18
C ARG A 41 14.78 -8.36 6.45
N PHE A 42 15.25 -8.24 7.69
CA PHE A 42 16.32 -7.31 8.07
C PHE A 42 17.64 -7.66 7.35
N GLU A 43 18.04 -8.92 7.32
CA GLU A 43 19.27 -9.37 6.65
C GLU A 43 19.21 -9.12 5.14
N ILE A 44 18.08 -9.46 4.50
CA ILE A 44 17.87 -9.23 3.07
C ILE A 44 17.94 -7.73 2.76
N CYS A 45 17.22 -6.89 3.50
CA CYS A 45 17.25 -5.44 3.29
C CYS A 45 18.65 -4.85 3.51
N SER A 46 19.37 -5.30 4.54
CA SER A 46 20.73 -4.83 4.85
C SER A 46 21.71 -5.19 3.73
N SER A 47 21.67 -6.44 3.26
CA SER A 47 22.54 -6.91 2.18
C SER A 47 22.25 -6.22 0.84
N GLN A 48 20.97 -6.03 0.49
CA GLN A 48 20.57 -5.31 -0.71
C GLN A 48 20.96 -3.83 -0.66
N SER A 49 20.81 -3.19 0.49
CA SER A 49 21.25 -1.80 0.70
C SER A 49 22.75 -1.64 0.50
N LEU A 50 23.56 -2.55 1.05
CA LEU A 50 25.00 -2.53 0.87
C LEU A 50 25.41 -2.76 -0.58
N ARG A 51 24.74 -3.68 -1.29
CA ARG A 51 24.96 -3.90 -2.73
C ARG A 51 24.63 -2.65 -3.54
N ASN A 52 23.47 -2.04 -3.28
CA ASN A 52 23.03 -0.84 -3.99
C ASN A 52 23.97 0.37 -3.81
N LYS A 53 24.65 0.47 -2.66
CA LYS A 53 25.69 1.49 -2.43
C LYS A 53 26.96 1.24 -3.26
N LYS A 54 27.27 -0.01 -3.58
CA LYS A 54 28.47 -0.39 -4.35
C LYS A 54 28.21 -0.35 -5.86
N ASP A 55 27.06 -0.83 -6.31
CA ASP A 55 26.61 -0.80 -7.70
C ASP A 55 25.12 -0.41 -7.68
N PRO A 56 24.72 0.75 -8.24
CA PRO A 56 23.32 1.18 -8.28
C PRO A 56 22.43 0.14 -8.98
N LEU A 57 21.62 -0.56 -8.19
CA LEU A 57 20.72 -1.60 -8.70
C LEU A 57 19.35 -1.05 -9.06
N LEU A 58 18.90 0.01 -8.38
CA LEU A 58 17.54 0.54 -8.52
C LEU A 58 17.21 0.94 -9.96
N ASP A 59 18.18 1.49 -10.70
CA ASP A 59 18.00 1.93 -12.09
C ASP A 59 17.83 0.77 -13.09
N ARG A 60 18.14 -0.47 -12.68
CA ARG A 60 18.07 -1.66 -13.53
C ARG A 60 16.91 -2.58 -13.17
N ILE A 61 16.24 -2.35 -12.04
CA ILE A 61 15.17 -3.23 -11.55
C ILE A 61 13.89 -2.99 -12.34
N VAL A 62 13.43 -4.03 -13.03
CA VAL A 62 12.05 -4.13 -13.49
C VAL A 62 11.25 -4.76 -12.38
N THR A 63 10.19 -4.09 -11.93
CA THR A 63 9.26 -4.65 -10.94
C THR A 63 7.90 -4.86 -11.56
N SER A 64 7.18 -5.87 -11.08
CA SER A 64 5.76 -6.06 -11.42
C SER A 64 4.97 -6.44 -10.20
N ASP A 65 3.70 -6.03 -10.22
CA ASP A 65 2.76 -6.37 -9.16
C ASP A 65 1.37 -6.61 -9.77
N GLY A 66 0.63 -7.51 -9.13
CA GLY A 66 -0.74 -7.86 -9.46
C GLY A 66 -1.67 -7.41 -8.34
N LYS A 67 -2.60 -6.50 -8.65
CA LYS A 67 -3.57 -5.99 -7.67
C LYS A 67 -4.99 -6.30 -8.11
N TRP A 68 -5.74 -6.94 -7.21
CA TRP A 68 -7.19 -7.07 -7.35
C TRP A 68 -7.87 -5.72 -7.07
N ILE A 69 -8.52 -5.15 -8.08
CA ILE A 69 -9.35 -3.96 -7.98
C ILE A 69 -10.79 -4.40 -7.83
N MET A 70 -11.44 -3.91 -6.77
CA MET A 70 -12.87 -4.13 -6.52
C MET A 70 -13.68 -3.01 -7.14
N TYR A 71 -14.89 -3.31 -7.61
CA TYR A 71 -15.81 -2.30 -8.09
C TYR A 71 -16.31 -1.40 -6.95
N ASP A 72 -16.56 -2.00 -5.78
CA ASP A 72 -17.00 -1.25 -4.60
C ASP A 72 -15.80 -0.67 -3.84
N LYS A 73 -15.83 0.66 -3.63
CA LYS A 73 -14.83 1.35 -2.83
C LYS A 73 -15.10 1.11 -1.35
N ILE A 74 -14.41 0.14 -0.75
CA ILE A 74 -14.34 0.02 0.71
C ILE A 74 -13.63 1.27 1.25
N LYS A 75 -14.38 2.19 1.86
CA LYS A 75 -13.82 3.36 2.53
C LYS A 75 -13.31 2.95 3.90
N ARG A 76 -12.06 3.30 4.21
CA ARG A 76 -11.55 3.17 5.58
C ARG A 76 -12.24 4.20 6.46
N CYS A 77 -12.81 3.74 7.57
CA CYS A 77 -13.32 4.65 8.59
C CYS A 77 -12.17 5.05 9.51
N GLY A 78 -12.11 6.34 9.86
CA GLY A 78 -11.16 6.83 10.86
C GLY A 78 -11.76 6.67 12.25
N GLN A 79 -10.93 6.33 13.22
CA GLN A 79 -11.29 6.20 14.62
C GLN A 79 -10.79 7.41 15.40
N TRP A 80 -11.57 7.85 16.38
CA TRP A 80 -11.15 8.90 17.31
C TRP A 80 -10.49 8.26 18.52
N LEU A 81 -9.18 8.42 18.64
CA LEU A 81 -8.34 7.80 19.64
C LEU A 81 -7.57 8.86 20.44
N THR A 82 -7.04 8.49 21.61
CA THR A 82 -6.03 9.37 22.24
C THR A 82 -4.75 9.38 21.41
N ILE A 83 -3.87 10.34 21.70
CA ILE A 83 -2.59 10.50 20.99
C ILE A 83 -1.70 9.26 21.18
N ASP A 84 -1.74 8.62 22.34
CA ASP A 84 -0.87 7.48 22.67
C ASP A 84 -1.48 6.14 22.26
N ASP A 85 -2.81 6.06 22.09
CA ASP A 85 -3.46 4.81 21.73
C ASP A 85 -3.09 4.35 20.30
N PRO A 86 -2.67 3.09 20.11
CA PRO A 86 -2.43 2.56 18.78
C PRO A 86 -3.75 2.43 18.00
N PRO A 87 -3.73 2.64 16.67
CA PRO A 87 -4.88 2.33 15.83
C PRO A 87 -5.25 0.84 15.95
N LYS A 88 -6.54 0.55 16.12
CA LYS A 88 -7.00 -0.84 16.19
C LYS A 88 -6.74 -1.55 14.86
N HIS A 89 -6.31 -2.81 14.94
CA HIS A 89 -6.12 -3.68 13.79
C HIS A 89 -7.45 -4.32 13.39
N PHE A 90 -7.73 -4.31 12.09
CA PHE A 90 -8.89 -4.99 11.53
C PHE A 90 -8.43 -6.12 10.60
N PRO A 91 -9.07 -7.30 10.68
CA PRO A 91 -8.80 -8.39 9.76
C PRO A 91 -9.33 -8.04 8.38
N LYS A 92 -8.49 -8.16 7.34
CA LYS A 92 -8.85 -7.79 5.96
C LYS A 92 -10.18 -8.44 5.61
N ALA A 93 -11.17 -7.62 5.22
CA ALA A 93 -12.52 -8.11 4.94
C ALA A 93 -12.47 -9.28 3.95
N LYS A 94 -13.25 -10.33 4.20
CA LYS A 94 -13.40 -11.46 3.27
C LYS A 94 -14.26 -11.00 2.09
N ILE A 95 -13.66 -10.89 0.90
CA ILE A 95 -14.29 -10.26 -0.26
C ILE A 95 -14.95 -11.32 -1.15
N ALA A 96 -16.28 -11.39 -1.11
CA ALA A 96 -17.12 -12.15 -2.03
C ALA A 96 -17.67 -11.27 -3.18
N GLN A 97 -16.94 -10.23 -3.58
CA GLN A 97 -17.38 -9.22 -4.55
C GLN A 97 -16.73 -9.41 -5.93
N LYS A 98 -17.38 -8.87 -6.97
CA LYS A 98 -16.80 -8.79 -8.32
C LYS A 98 -15.48 -8.00 -8.27
N LYS A 99 -14.45 -8.56 -8.90
CA LYS A 99 -13.08 -8.01 -8.91
C LYS A 99 -12.43 -8.19 -10.28
N VAL A 100 -11.54 -7.27 -10.62
CA VAL A 100 -10.68 -7.35 -11.81
C VAL A 100 -9.23 -7.42 -11.34
N MET A 101 -8.41 -8.25 -11.98
CA MET A 101 -6.97 -8.28 -11.72
C MET A 101 -6.27 -7.27 -12.63
N LEU A 102 -5.56 -6.32 -12.05
CA LEU A 102 -4.66 -5.44 -12.76
C LEU A 102 -3.23 -5.93 -12.54
N THR A 103 -2.52 -6.21 -13.63
CA THR A 103 -1.09 -6.53 -13.60
C THR A 103 -0.32 -5.38 -14.25
N VAL A 104 0.67 -4.83 -13.55
CA VAL A 104 1.49 -3.73 -14.09
C VAL A 104 2.96 -4.06 -13.93
N TRP A 105 3.75 -3.63 -14.92
CA TRP A 105 5.20 -3.65 -14.91
C TRP A 105 5.70 -2.21 -14.87
N TYR A 106 6.69 -1.94 -14.03
CA TYR A 106 7.31 -0.62 -13.88
C TYR A 106 8.82 -0.74 -14.01
N ILE A 107 9.39 0.26 -14.67
CA ILE A 107 10.83 0.48 -14.76
C ILE A 107 11.13 1.91 -14.30
N PRO A 108 12.30 2.17 -13.73
CA PRO A 108 12.73 3.52 -13.39
C PRO A 108 12.88 4.39 -14.65
N ILE A 109 12.53 5.67 -14.54
CA ILE A 109 12.58 6.62 -15.68
C ILE A 109 14.01 6.84 -16.18
N SER A 110 15.02 6.69 -15.31
CA SER A 110 16.43 6.67 -15.71
C SER A 110 16.72 5.61 -16.78
N ALA A 111 16.04 4.45 -16.73
CA ALA A 111 16.17 3.40 -17.74
C ALA A 111 15.43 3.71 -19.06
N THR A 112 14.46 4.64 -19.07
CA THR A 112 13.72 5.00 -20.28
C THR A 112 14.45 6.01 -21.16
N LEU A 113 15.32 6.85 -20.57
CA LEU A 113 16.15 7.80 -21.32
C LEU A 113 17.23 7.11 -22.16
N ASP A 114 17.68 5.92 -21.75
CA ASP A 114 18.66 5.09 -22.47
C ASP A 114 18.03 4.20 -23.58
N THR A 115 16.70 4.04 -23.57
CA THR A 115 15.97 3.15 -24.49
C THR A 115 15.35 3.85 -25.71
N SER A 116 15.64 5.13 -25.95
CA SER A 116 15.20 5.80 -27.19
C SER A 116 15.68 5.08 -28.47
N ALA A 117 16.68 4.21 -28.36
CA ALA A 117 17.24 3.38 -29.43
C ALA A 117 16.65 1.94 -29.56
N LYS A 118 15.68 1.49 -28.74
CA LYS A 118 15.19 0.09 -28.76
C LYS A 118 13.67 -0.06 -28.62
N ARG A 119 12.90 0.72 -29.40
CA ARG A 119 11.43 0.63 -29.41
C ARG A 119 10.84 -0.57 -30.18
N ASP A 120 11.67 -1.42 -30.81
CA ASP A 120 11.18 -2.38 -31.82
C ASP A 120 10.96 -3.82 -31.35
N VAL A 121 11.17 -4.15 -30.07
CA VAL A 121 11.13 -5.57 -29.61
C VAL A 121 9.77 -6.01 -29.05
N TRP A 122 8.90 -5.08 -28.64
CA TRP A 122 7.71 -5.43 -27.85
C TRP A 122 6.38 -5.44 -28.63
N THR A 123 6.38 -5.23 -29.95
CA THR A 123 5.16 -5.17 -30.77
C THR A 123 4.79 -6.48 -31.47
N GLN A 124 5.54 -7.57 -31.30
CA GLN A 124 5.20 -8.84 -31.94
C GLN A 124 4.11 -9.59 -31.14
N ARG A 125 2.92 -9.72 -31.75
CA ARG A 125 1.83 -10.58 -31.24
C ARG A 125 2.26 -12.07 -31.28
N PRO A 126 1.89 -12.89 -30.28
CA PRO A 126 2.12 -14.34 -30.34
C PRO A 126 1.36 -15.02 -31.49
N PRO A 127 1.85 -16.15 -32.04
CA PRO A 127 1.32 -16.76 -33.27
C PRO A 127 0.04 -17.60 -33.09
N TRP A 128 -0.65 -17.47 -31.96
CA TRP A 128 -1.85 -18.27 -31.67
C TRP A 128 -3.07 -17.36 -31.49
N THR A 129 -3.39 -16.64 -32.56
CA THR A 129 -4.71 -16.08 -32.87
C THR A 129 -5.06 -16.48 -34.28
#